data_AF-A0A2H9P8I9-F1
#
_entry.id   AF-A0A2H9P8I9-F1
#
_cell.length_a   1.000
_cell.length_b   1.000
_cell.length_c   1.000
_cell.angle_alpha   90.00
_cell.angle_beta   90.00
_cell.angle_gamma   90.00
#
_symmetry.space_group_name_H-M   'P 1'
#
loop_
_entity.id
_entity.type
_entity.pdbx_description
1 polymer ?
#
loop_
_entity_poly.entity_id
_entity_poly.type
_entity_poly.pdbx_seq_one_letter_code
_entity_poly.pdbx_strand_id
1 'polypeptide(L)'
;MKITIDVYKNARRNAAYYYEQAKRFEKKAAGALKAAEDNRAGGLGAKQVSKKAKPSKRKWFEGFHWFVTSEGLLVVAGKDAKQNELLVAKHLAENDLFFHADVVGASATILKNGSHSRQESRA
;
A
#
# COMPACT_ATOMS: atom_id res chain seq x y z
N MET A 1 -1.82 37.16 -18.42
CA MET A 1 -2.97 36.60 -17.66
C MET A 1 -4.24 37.25 -18.19
N LYS A 2 -5.18 36.47 -18.73
CA LYS A 2 -6.43 36.98 -19.31
C LYS A 2 -7.56 36.72 -18.32
N ILE A 3 -8.28 37.76 -17.91
CA ILE A 3 -9.34 37.68 -16.90
C ILE A 3 -10.68 37.93 -17.59
N THR A 4 -11.63 37.02 -17.42
CA THR A 4 -12.97 37.15 -18.01
C THR A 4 -13.85 37.97 -17.07
N ILE A 5 -14.38 39.08 -17.53
CA ILE A 5 -15.23 39.96 -16.72
C ILE A 5 -16.69 39.69 -17.08
N ASP A 6 -17.52 39.47 -16.06
CA ASP A 6 -18.96 39.36 -16.23
C ASP A 6 -19.56 40.77 -16.34
N VAL A 7 -20.07 41.12 -17.52
CA VAL A 7 -20.62 42.45 -17.83
C VAL A 7 -21.90 42.77 -17.05
N TYR A 8 -22.57 41.76 -16.48
CA TYR A 8 -23.76 41.96 -15.65
C TYR A 8 -23.41 42.24 -14.18
N LYS A 9 -22.13 42.24 -13.81
CA LYS A 9 -21.63 42.53 -12.46
C LYS A 9 -20.79 43.80 -12.46
N ASN A 10 -20.89 44.57 -11.37
CA ASN A 10 -20.03 45.72 -11.18
C ASN A 10 -18.57 45.29 -10.93
N ALA A 11 -17.63 46.22 -11.16
CA ALA A 11 -16.19 45.96 -11.04
C ALA A 11 -15.80 45.37 -9.68
N ARG A 12 -16.41 45.86 -8.60
CA ARG A 12 -16.19 45.37 -7.23
C ARG A 12 -16.61 43.92 -7.05
N ARG A 13 -17.77 43.51 -7.56
CA ARG A 13 -18.26 42.13 -7.47
C ARG A 13 -17.44 41.17 -8.32
N ASN A 14 -17.00 41.59 -9.49
CA ASN A 14 -16.08 40.81 -10.32
C ASN A 14 -14.74 40.61 -9.62
N ALA A 15 -14.16 41.66 -9.04
CA ALA A 15 -12.93 41.55 -8.25
C ALA A 15 -13.09 40.65 -7.03
N ALA A 16 -14.20 40.79 -6.28
CA ALA A 16 -14.51 39.96 -5.12
C ALA A 16 -14.64 38.47 -5.49
N TYR A 17 -15.29 38.15 -6.62
CA TYR A 17 -15.41 36.78 -7.10
C TYR A 17 -14.04 36.13 -7.33
N TYR A 18 -13.14 36.79 -8.06
CA TYR A 18 -11.80 36.26 -8.31
C TYR A 18 -10.95 36.16 -7.04
N TYR A 19 -11.11 37.11 -6.12
CA TYR A 19 -10.43 37.07 -4.83
C TYR A 19 -10.88 35.87 -3.98
N GLU A 20 -12.19 35.59 -3.93
CA GLU A 20 -12.70 34.42 -3.22
C GLU A 20 -12.27 33.10 -3.86
N GLN A 21 -12.23 33.03 -5.19
CA GLN A 21 -11.72 31.86 -5.90
C GLN A 21 -10.25 31.63 -5.58
N ALA A 22 -9.41 32.66 -5.66
CA ALA A 22 -7.99 32.57 -5.32
C ALA A 22 -7.79 32.06 -3.88
N LYS A 23 -8.51 32.62 -2.90
CA LYS A 23 -8.46 32.18 -1.51
C LYS A 23 -8.88 30.73 -1.31
N ARG A 24 -9.90 30.25 -2.06
CA ARG A 24 -10.31 28.85 -2.04
C ARG A 24 -9.24 27.94 -2.62
N PHE A 25 -8.61 28.33 -3.73
CA PHE A 25 -7.53 27.56 -4.35
C PHE A 25 -6.28 27.51 -3.47
N GLU A 26 -5.91 28.61 -2.81
CA GLU A 26 -4.82 28.63 -1.82
C GLU A 26 -5.09 27.66 -0.66
N LYS A 27 -6.30 27.69 -0.08
CA LYS A 27 -6.67 26.76 1.00
C LYS A 27 -6.61 25.31 0.56
N LYS A 28 -7.05 25.01 -0.67
CA LYS A 28 -6.96 23.66 -1.26
C LYS A 28 -5.50 23.25 -1.52
N ALA A 29 -4.67 24.16 -2.03
CA ALA A 29 -3.25 23.91 -2.26
C ALA A 29 -2.51 23.63 -0.95
N ALA A 30 -2.76 24.43 0.10
CA ALA A 30 -2.20 24.19 1.43
C ALA A 30 -2.64 22.85 2.03
N GLY A 31 -3.93 22.50 1.88
CA GLY A 31 -4.44 21.19 2.31
C GLY A 31 -3.81 20.02 1.53
N ALA A 32 -3.61 20.17 0.22
CA ALA A 32 -2.97 19.17 -0.62
C ALA A 32 -1.48 18.99 -0.29
N LEU A 33 -0.76 20.09 -0.04
CA LEU A 33 0.65 20.05 0.39
C LEU A 33 0.80 19.36 1.74
N LYS A 34 -0.04 19.72 2.73
CA LYS A 34 -0.02 19.07 4.04
C LYS A 34 -0.33 17.57 3.94
N ALA A 35 -1.33 17.19 3.13
CA ALA A 35 -1.62 15.79 2.88
C ALA A 35 -0.46 15.06 2.16
N ALA A 36 0.25 15.74 1.25
CA ALA A 36 1.42 15.17 0.58
C ALA A 36 2.60 15.00 1.54
N GLU A 37 2.85 15.95 2.44
CA GLU A 37 3.86 15.84 3.49
C GLU A 37 3.53 14.74 4.50
N ASP A 38 2.28 14.67 4.97
CA ASP A 38 1.81 13.62 5.88
C ASP A 38 1.96 12.23 5.23
N ASN A 39 1.66 12.08 3.93
CA ASN A 39 1.87 10.83 3.18
C ASN A 39 3.36 10.50 2.95
N ARG A 40 4.23 11.52 2.93
CA ARG A 40 5.68 11.34 2.73
C ARG A 40 6.38 10.99 4.05
N ALA A 41 5.94 11.57 5.16
CA ALA A 41 6.44 11.27 6.51
C ALA A 41 5.89 9.95 7.07
N GLY A 42 4.63 9.62 6.79
CA GLY A 42 4.01 8.32 7.07
C GLY A 42 4.07 7.42 5.85
N GLY A 43 5.27 6.96 5.48
CA GLY A 43 5.54 6.33 4.19
C GLY A 43 4.47 5.33 3.73
N LEU A 44 3.83 5.63 2.59
CA LEU A 44 3.12 4.74 1.65
C LEU A 44 2.44 3.48 2.23
N GLY A 45 1.92 3.57 3.45
CA GLY A 45 1.31 2.47 4.16
C GLY A 45 -0.14 2.35 3.76
N ALA A 46 -0.39 1.63 2.68
CA ALA A 46 -1.60 0.88 2.40
C ALA A 46 -2.86 1.33 3.20
N LYS A 47 -3.61 2.30 2.66
CA LYS A 47 -5.05 2.37 2.96
C LYS A 47 -5.79 1.24 2.23
N GLN A 48 -5.40 0.01 2.53
CA GLN A 48 -6.22 -1.17 2.29
C GLN A 48 -7.22 -1.23 3.44
N VAL A 49 -8.42 -0.76 3.13
CA VAL A 49 -9.69 -0.93 3.84
C VAL A 49 -9.65 -2.08 4.86
N SER A 50 -9.39 -1.77 6.13
CA SER A 50 -9.59 -2.72 7.22
C SER A 50 -11.09 -2.81 7.52
N LYS A 51 -11.81 -3.57 6.69
CA LYS A 51 -13.08 -4.18 7.14
C LYS A 51 -12.70 -5.04 8.34
N LYS A 52 -13.03 -4.58 9.55
CA LYS A 52 -12.83 -5.34 10.80
C LYS A 52 -13.57 -6.67 10.68
N ALA A 53 -12.84 -7.70 10.26
CA ALA A 53 -13.32 -9.08 10.28
C ALA A 53 -13.31 -9.56 11.74
N LYS A 54 -14.34 -10.34 12.10
CA LYS A 54 -14.46 -11.02 13.40
C LYS A 54 -13.14 -11.77 13.72
N PRO A 55 -12.73 -11.90 15.00
CA PRO A 55 -11.50 -12.60 15.34
C PRO A 55 -11.62 -14.08 14.93
N SER A 56 -11.08 -14.44 13.77
CA SER A 56 -10.88 -15.83 13.40
C SER A 56 -9.79 -16.43 14.28
N LYS A 57 -9.78 -17.77 14.43
CA LYS A 57 -8.63 -18.47 15.00
C LYS A 57 -7.36 -17.97 14.29
N ARG A 58 -6.36 -17.53 15.07
CA ARG A 58 -5.08 -17.04 14.54
C ARG A 58 -4.50 -18.07 13.59
N LYS A 59 -4.23 -17.68 12.36
CA LYS A 59 -3.55 -18.56 11.40
C LYS A 59 -2.09 -18.68 11.79
N TRP A 60 -1.49 -19.85 11.53
CA TRP A 60 -0.10 -20.14 11.90
C TRP A 60 0.91 -19.14 11.33
N PHE A 61 0.63 -18.60 10.13
CA PHE A 61 1.51 -17.66 9.44
C PHE A 61 1.49 -16.24 10.02
N GLU A 62 0.51 -15.90 10.87
CA GLU A 62 0.41 -14.57 11.48
C GLU A 62 1.58 -14.25 12.42
N GLY A 63 2.34 -15.27 12.84
CA GLY A 63 3.58 -15.11 13.61
C GLY A 63 4.77 -14.58 12.79
N PHE A 64 4.71 -14.65 11.47
CA PHE A 64 5.78 -14.33 10.52
C PHE A 64 5.51 -12.99 9.81
N HIS A 65 6.43 -12.54 8.95
CA HIS A 65 6.08 -11.56 7.92
C HIS A 65 5.25 -12.27 6.86
N TRP A 66 4.08 -11.74 6.50
CA TRP A 66 3.24 -12.39 5.50
C TRP A 66 2.42 -11.37 4.70
N PHE A 67 2.12 -11.74 3.46
CA PHE A 67 1.18 -11.01 2.62
C PHE A 67 0.56 -11.94 1.58
N VAL A 68 -0.46 -11.46 0.88
CA VAL A 68 -1.09 -12.19 -0.23
C VAL A 68 -0.75 -11.45 -1.52
N THR A 69 -0.27 -12.18 -2.52
CA THR A 69 0.05 -11.64 -3.85
C THR A 69 -1.22 -11.21 -4.60
N SER A 70 -1.06 -10.49 -5.72
CA SER A 70 -2.18 -10.13 -6.61
C SER A 70 -2.94 -11.35 -7.16
N GLU A 71 -2.27 -12.50 -7.27
CA GLU A 71 -2.86 -13.76 -7.72
C GLU A 71 -3.50 -14.57 -6.56
N GLY A 72 -3.59 -14.00 -5.36
CA GLY A 72 -4.23 -14.66 -4.21
C GLY A 72 -3.35 -15.69 -3.49
N LEU A 73 -2.07 -15.80 -3.85
CA LEU A 73 -1.13 -16.74 -3.23
C LEU A 73 -0.53 -16.16 -1.94
N LEU A 74 -0.36 -17.02 -0.93
CA LEU A 74 0.20 -16.64 0.36
C LEU A 74 1.73 -16.63 0.32
N VAL A 75 2.33 -15.51 0.73
CA VAL A 75 3.77 -15.37 0.95
C VAL A 75 4.04 -15.27 2.45
N VAL A 76 5.06 -16.00 2.92
CA VAL A 76 5.49 -16.02 4.32
C VAL A 76 7.01 -15.87 4.39
N ALA A 77 7.51 -15.00 5.28
CA ALA A 77 8.93 -14.73 5.47
C ALA A 77 9.29 -14.66 6.97
N GLY A 78 10.45 -15.17 7.35
CA GLY A 78 10.92 -15.12 8.74
C GLY A 78 11.38 -13.71 9.16
N LYS A 79 11.15 -13.37 10.45
CA LYS A 79 11.57 -12.08 11.05
C LYS A 79 13.02 -12.11 11.54
N ASP A 80 13.52 -13.29 11.87
CA ASP A 80 14.86 -13.51 12.39
C ASP A 80 15.38 -14.88 11.93
N ALA A 81 16.65 -15.16 12.22
CA ALA A 81 17.32 -16.41 11.82
C ALA A 81 16.61 -17.66 12.37
N LYS A 82 16.10 -17.62 13.62
CA LYS A 82 15.41 -18.76 14.23
C LYS A 82 14.05 -19.02 13.54
N GLN A 83 13.32 -17.96 13.21
CA GLN A 83 12.09 -18.04 12.44
C GLN A 83 12.34 -18.50 11.02
N ASN A 84 13.44 -18.09 10.37
CA ASN A 84 13.82 -18.56 9.05
C ASN A 84 13.99 -20.08 9.04
N GLU A 85 14.78 -20.61 9.97
CA GLU A 85 14.99 -22.06 10.13
C GLU A 85 13.67 -22.79 10.42
N LEU A 86 12.87 -22.26 11.35
CA LEU A 86 11.57 -22.84 11.69
C LEU A 86 10.61 -22.85 10.49
N LEU A 87 10.60 -21.77 9.71
CA LEU A 87 9.74 -21.61 8.53
C LEU A 87 10.10 -22.64 7.47
N VAL A 88 11.39 -22.80 7.16
CA VAL A 88 11.87 -23.79 6.20
C VAL A 88 11.63 -25.22 6.71
N ALA A 89 11.96 -25.51 7.96
CA ALA A 89 11.87 -26.85 8.50
C ALA A 89 10.44 -27.37 8.70
N LYS A 90 9.50 -26.51 9.11
CA LYS A 90 8.11 -26.93 9.43
C LYS A 90 7.09 -26.59 8.35
N HIS A 91 7.36 -25.59 7.54
CA HIS A 91 6.35 -25.01 6.66
C HIS A 91 6.76 -24.97 5.20
N LEU A 92 7.91 -25.48 4.78
CA LEU A 92 8.20 -25.67 3.35
C LEU A 92 7.62 -27.02 2.88
N ALA A 93 6.81 -27.01 1.82
CA ALA A 93 6.29 -28.21 1.16
C ALA A 93 6.79 -28.31 -0.28
N GLU A 94 6.62 -29.47 -0.91
CA GLU A 94 7.13 -29.77 -2.27
C GLU A 94 6.61 -28.82 -3.36
N ASN A 95 5.38 -28.33 -3.22
CA ASN A 95 4.74 -27.42 -4.18
C ASN A 95 4.98 -25.94 -3.89
N ASP A 96 5.79 -25.62 -2.89
CA ASP A 96 6.10 -24.25 -2.51
C ASP A 96 7.37 -23.76 -3.19
N LEU A 97 7.45 -22.45 -3.44
CA LEU A 97 8.67 -21.82 -3.93
C LEU A 97 9.42 -21.16 -2.79
N PHE A 98 10.72 -21.45 -2.70
CA PHE A 98 11.63 -20.88 -1.71
C PHE A 98 12.45 -19.72 -2.32
N PHE A 99 12.61 -18.65 -1.54
CA PHE A 99 13.37 -17.47 -1.92
C PHE A 99 14.29 -17.03 -0.78
N HIS A 100 15.48 -16.59 -1.16
CA HIS A 100 16.48 -15.99 -0.29
C HIS A 100 17.26 -14.97 -1.11
N ALA A 101 17.64 -13.84 -0.51
CA ALA A 101 18.51 -12.87 -1.17
C ALA A 101 19.97 -13.20 -0.86
N ASP A 102 20.88 -12.98 -1.81
CA ASP A 102 22.32 -13.19 -1.62
C ASP A 102 22.94 -12.05 -0.78
N VAL A 103 22.45 -11.88 0.45
CA VAL A 103 22.86 -10.85 1.40
C VAL A 103 22.83 -11.42 2.82
N VAL A 104 23.81 -11.05 3.64
CA VAL A 104 23.88 -11.46 5.05
C VAL A 104 22.68 -10.92 5.82
N GLY A 105 21.96 -11.81 6.49
CA GLY A 105 20.76 -11.46 7.27
C GLY A 105 19.48 -11.36 6.44
N ALA A 106 19.48 -11.79 5.18
CA ALA A 106 18.27 -11.88 4.39
C ALA A 106 17.23 -12.84 5.00
N SER A 107 15.95 -12.51 4.83
CA SER A 107 14.83 -13.35 5.28
C SER A 107 14.64 -14.55 4.36
N ALA A 108 14.44 -15.73 4.94
CA ALA A 108 13.93 -16.88 4.21
C ALA A 108 12.45 -16.65 3.90
N THR A 109 12.07 -16.73 2.62
CA THR A 109 10.71 -16.45 2.15
C THR A 109 10.16 -17.63 1.37
N ILE A 110 8.90 -17.99 1.62
CA ILE A 110 8.18 -19.10 0.98
C ILE A 110 6.92 -18.56 0.33
N LEU A 111 6.70 -18.87 -0.94
CA LEU A 111 5.43 -18.71 -1.63
C LEU A 111 4.69 -20.04 -1.64
N LYS A 112 3.52 -20.05 -1.01
CA LYS A 112 2.69 -21.25 -0.92
C LYS A 112 2.04 -21.60 -2.25
N ASN A 113 2.12 -22.88 -2.64
CA ASN A 113 1.62 -23.41 -3.92
C ASN A 113 2.17 -22.69 -5.16
N GLY A 114 3.39 -22.16 -5.07
CA GLY A 114 4.00 -21.37 -6.15
C GLY A 114 4.29 -22.18 -7.43
N SER A 115 4.39 -23.51 -7.36
CA SER A 115 4.57 -24.35 -8.56
C SER A 115 3.36 -24.36 -9.49
N HIS A 116 2.14 -24.22 -8.94
CA HIS A 116 0.90 -24.24 -9.70
C HIS A 116 0.47 -22.88 -10.26
N SER A 117 1.00 -21.77 -9.73
CA SER A 117 0.61 -20.41 -10.17
C SER A 117 0.92 -20.12 -11.64
N ARG A 118 1.94 -20.78 -12.19
CA ARG A 118 2.34 -20.64 -13.60
C ARG A 118 1.31 -21.22 -14.58
N GLN A 119 0.48 -22.18 -14.13
CA GLN A 119 -0.54 -22.81 -14.97
C GLN A 119 -1.83 -21.99 -15.01
N GLU A 120 -2.22 -21.37 -13.88
CA GLU A 120 -3.46 -20.58 -13.79
C GLU A 120 -3.35 -19.20 -14.45
N SER A 121 -2.18 -18.56 -14.42
CA SER A 121 -1.93 -17.25 -15.05
C SER A 121 -1.82 -17.28 -16.59
N ARG A 122 -1.79 -18.46 -17.20
CA ARG A 122 -1.64 -18.67 -18.66
C ARG A 122 -2.95 -19.07 -19.37
N ALA A 123 -4.05 -19.21 -18.65
CA ALA A 123 -5.39 -19.49 -19.20
C ALA A 123 -6.17 -18.18 -19.38
#